data_AF-A0AA43ZCG6-F1
#
_entry.id   AF-A0AA43ZCG6-F1
#
_cell.length_a   1.000
_cell.length_b   1.000
_cell.length_c   1.000
_cell.angle_alpha   90.00
_cell.angle_beta   90.00
_cell.angle_gamma   90.00
#
_symmetry.space_group_name_H-M   'P 1'
#
loop_
_entity.id
_entity.type
_entity.pdbx_description
1 polymer ?
#
loop_
_entity_poly.entity_id
_entity_poly.type
_entity_poly.pdbx_seq_one_letter_code
_entity_poly.pdbx_strand_id
1 'polypeptide(L)'
;MLGLLAGLTVAICVGGERIGTTLALGGNTTSTDDNNIVIGTDHLRLPSNHIRFAEQRQTGAAERVDIYATWPEMQGYSDETRNRFNDVTRTDGLLFLQISQSTMSRDMSGRIGPIYRHLFEGNPSVGPAGLTAHRMKAGSGYGAEIFFTGPSGTAGTAGDYGVRCILPERAELATSADCQRDVHAGQDLVVLYRFSSQLLPQWRAIDEAVLRFVEAKLVR
;
A
#
# COMPACT_ATOMS: atom_id res chain seq x y z
N MET A 1 -29.67 44.38 12.58
CA MET A 1 -28.19 44.26 12.66
C MET A 1 -27.76 43.13 13.60
N LEU A 2 -28.24 43.05 14.85
CA LEU A 2 -27.88 41.96 15.78
C LEU A 2 -28.26 40.55 15.28
N GLY A 3 -29.43 40.36 14.67
CA GLY A 3 -29.83 39.03 14.16
C GLY A 3 -28.97 38.50 13.02
N LEU A 4 -28.37 39.39 12.22
CA LEU A 4 -27.45 39.02 11.14
C LEU A 4 -26.09 38.57 11.70
N LEU A 5 -25.58 39.29 12.70
CA LEU A 5 -24.36 38.88 13.42
C LEU A 5 -24.56 37.54 14.14
N ALA A 6 -25.68 37.38 14.85
CA ALA A 6 -25.96 36.13 15.56
C ALA A 6 -26.07 34.93 14.59
N GLY A 7 -26.74 35.11 13.44
CA GLY A 7 -26.83 34.08 12.40
C GLY A 7 -25.47 33.73 11.80
N LEU A 8 -24.62 34.72 11.53
CA LEU A 8 -23.27 34.50 11.01
C LEU A 8 -22.39 33.75 12.02
N THR A 9 -22.47 34.10 13.31
CA THR A 9 -21.71 33.42 14.37
C THR A 9 -22.13 31.96 14.51
N VAL A 10 -23.44 31.67 14.48
CA VAL A 10 -23.92 30.27 14.51
C VAL A 10 -23.44 29.51 13.28
N ALA A 11 -23.48 30.12 12.09
CA ALA A 11 -23.00 29.49 10.86
C ALA A 11 -21.48 29.20 10.91
N ILE A 12 -20.68 30.10 11.49
CA ILE A 12 -19.23 29.91 11.67
C ILE A 12 -18.93 28.86 12.73
N CYS A 13 -19.66 28.83 13.85
CA CYS A 13 -19.44 27.82 14.90
C CYS A 13 -19.80 26.41 14.40
N VAL A 14 -20.98 26.24 13.81
CA VAL A 14 -21.43 24.93 13.31
C VAL A 14 -20.65 24.51 12.06
N GLY A 15 -20.36 25.44 11.16
CA GLY A 15 -19.51 25.20 9.99
C GLY A 15 -18.07 24.88 10.39
N GLY A 16 -17.54 25.60 11.38
CA GLY A 16 -16.18 25.44 11.91
C GLY A 16 -15.97 24.10 12.60
N GLU A 17 -16.93 23.60 13.38
CA GLU A 17 -16.83 22.26 13.98
C GLU A 17 -16.83 21.14 12.93
N ARG A 18 -17.67 21.26 11.90
CA ARG A 18 -17.74 20.26 10.80
C ARG A 18 -16.51 20.28 9.90
N ILE A 19 -16.03 21.46 9.55
CA ILE A 19 -14.81 21.61 8.76
C ILE A 19 -13.60 21.20 9.61
N GLY A 20 -13.57 21.57 10.89
CA GLY A 20 -12.52 21.22 11.84
C GLY A 20 -12.42 19.71 12.09
N THR A 21 -13.54 19.01 12.25
CA THR A 21 -13.55 17.54 12.39
C THR A 21 -13.10 16.83 11.12
N THR A 22 -13.49 17.34 9.94
CA THR A 22 -13.05 16.80 8.64
C THR A 22 -11.55 17.03 8.42
N LEU A 23 -11.05 18.22 8.76
CA LEU A 23 -9.62 18.55 8.69
C LEU A 23 -8.80 17.75 9.71
N ALA A 24 -9.32 17.54 10.92
CA ALA A 24 -8.66 16.77 11.99
C ALA A 24 -8.53 15.27 11.66
N LEU A 25 -9.42 14.75 10.80
CA LEU A 25 -9.32 13.39 10.30
C LEU A 25 -8.38 13.27 9.09
N GLY A 26 -8.04 14.37 8.40
CA GLY A 26 -7.11 14.34 7.27
C GLY A 26 -7.54 13.41 6.13
N GLY A 27 -8.85 13.23 5.93
CA GLY A 27 -9.42 12.30 4.95
C GLY A 27 -9.64 10.86 5.47
N ASN A 28 -9.17 10.53 6.67
CA ASN A 28 -9.43 9.23 7.31
C ASN A 28 -10.89 9.09 7.77
N THR A 29 -11.33 7.87 8.06
CA THR A 29 -12.62 7.57 8.69
C THR A 29 -12.46 6.41 9.66
N THR A 30 -13.22 6.40 10.77
CA THR A 30 -13.30 5.26 11.70
C THR A 30 -14.42 4.28 11.32
N SER A 31 -15.25 4.58 10.31
CA SER A 31 -16.33 3.69 9.88
C SER A 31 -15.78 2.36 9.37
N THR A 32 -16.36 1.28 9.88
CA THR A 32 -16.10 -0.09 9.44
C THR A 32 -17.17 -0.60 8.48
N ASP A 33 -18.05 0.29 7.99
CA ASP A 33 -19.07 -0.08 7.02
C ASP A 33 -18.43 -0.59 5.73
N ASP A 34 -18.93 -1.72 5.26
CA ASP A 34 -18.42 -2.41 4.09
C ASP A 34 -18.80 -1.72 2.78
N ASN A 35 -17.81 -1.56 1.91
CA ASN A 35 -17.98 -1.13 0.52
C ASN A 35 -17.79 -2.34 -0.38
N ASN A 36 -18.78 -2.65 -1.21
CA ASN A 36 -18.67 -3.72 -2.20
C ASN A 36 -18.10 -3.12 -3.50
N ILE A 37 -16.82 -3.34 -3.74
CA ILE A 37 -16.09 -2.79 -4.88
C ILE A 37 -15.90 -3.90 -5.92
N VAL A 38 -16.30 -3.63 -7.16
CA VAL A 38 -16.14 -4.56 -8.28
C VAL A 38 -15.03 -4.04 -9.19
N ILE A 39 -14.01 -4.86 -9.41
CA ILE A 39 -12.86 -4.53 -10.27
C ILE A 39 -12.68 -5.68 -11.27
N GLY A 40 -12.86 -5.40 -12.56
CA GLY A 40 -12.88 -6.45 -13.57
C GLY A 40 -14.00 -7.46 -13.29
N THR A 41 -13.63 -8.71 -13.00
CA THR A 41 -14.56 -9.79 -12.63
C THR A 41 -14.58 -10.10 -11.14
N ASP A 42 -13.67 -9.50 -10.36
CA ASP A 42 -13.53 -9.77 -8.94
C ASP A 42 -14.35 -8.78 -8.10
N HIS A 43 -14.86 -9.29 -6.98
CA HIS A 43 -15.69 -8.56 -6.03
C HIS A 43 -14.95 -8.50 -4.69
N LEU A 44 -14.76 -7.28 -4.17
CA LEU A 44 -14.09 -7.02 -2.91
C LEU A 44 -15.06 -6.41 -1.92
N ARG A 45 -15.04 -6.89 -0.67
CA ARG A 45 -15.75 -6.26 0.45
C ARG A 45 -14.74 -5.58 1.37
N LEU A 46 -14.73 -4.25 1.35
CA LEU A 46 -13.71 -3.45 2.02
C LEU A 46 -14.32 -2.47 3.04
N PRO A 47 -13.95 -2.56 4.32
CA PRO A 47 -14.36 -1.57 5.31
C PRO A 47 -13.87 -0.17 4.95
N SER A 48 -14.69 0.84 5.19
CA SER A 48 -14.41 2.24 4.82
C SER A 48 -13.10 2.78 5.42
N ASN A 49 -12.76 2.36 6.64
CA ASN A 49 -11.54 2.75 7.34
C ASN A 49 -10.24 2.13 6.79
N HIS A 50 -10.33 1.20 5.85
CA HIS A 50 -9.18 0.74 5.07
C HIS A 50 -8.98 1.54 3.78
N ILE A 51 -10.02 2.19 3.26
CA ILE A 51 -9.96 2.90 1.99
C ILE A 51 -9.38 4.29 2.21
N ARG A 52 -8.27 4.58 1.51
CA ARG A 52 -7.47 5.79 1.72
C ARG A 52 -8.16 7.05 1.25
N PHE A 53 -8.80 7.00 0.09
CA PHE A 53 -9.45 8.17 -0.52
C PHE A 53 -10.95 8.12 -0.30
N ALA A 54 -11.53 9.22 0.20
CA ALA A 54 -12.95 9.27 0.52
C ALA A 54 -13.83 9.02 -0.71
N GLU A 55 -13.38 9.44 -1.88
CA GLU A 55 -14.05 9.28 -3.17
C GLU A 55 -14.15 7.80 -3.59
N GLN A 56 -13.27 6.92 -3.07
CA GLN A 56 -13.27 5.48 -3.34
C GLN A 56 -14.14 4.69 -2.34
N ARG A 57 -14.74 5.33 -1.33
CA ARG A 57 -15.64 4.69 -0.34
C ARG A 57 -17.06 4.60 -0.88
N GLN A 58 -17.21 3.98 -2.04
CA GLN A 58 -18.49 3.83 -2.71
C GLN A 58 -18.62 2.41 -3.23
N THR A 59 -19.81 1.82 -3.02
CA THR A 59 -20.13 0.51 -3.59
C THR A 59 -20.38 0.64 -5.08
N GLY A 60 -19.81 -0.26 -5.89
CA GLY A 60 -19.98 -0.28 -7.34
C GLY A 60 -18.72 -0.68 -8.08
N ALA A 61 -18.75 -0.46 -9.40
CA ALA A 61 -17.59 -0.71 -10.26
C ALA A 61 -16.51 0.35 -10.04
N ALA A 62 -15.26 -0.08 -10.01
CA ALA A 62 -14.08 0.78 -9.93
C ALA A 62 -12.94 0.20 -10.77
N GLU A 63 -12.06 1.07 -11.28
CA GLU A 63 -10.83 0.63 -11.94
C GLU A 63 -9.75 0.22 -10.93
N ARG A 64 -9.78 0.84 -9.76
CA ARG A 64 -8.85 0.60 -8.64
C ARG A 64 -9.41 1.08 -7.31
N VAL A 65 -8.86 0.51 -6.24
CA VAL A 65 -9.04 1.01 -4.86
C VAL A 65 -7.68 1.11 -4.17
N ASP A 66 -7.45 2.24 -3.49
CA ASP A 66 -6.24 2.49 -2.71
C ASP A 66 -6.53 2.27 -1.23
N ILE A 67 -5.73 1.40 -0.62
CA ILE A 67 -5.82 0.95 0.76
C ILE A 67 -4.52 1.27 1.48
N TYR A 68 -4.64 1.41 2.78
CA TYR A 68 -3.56 1.50 3.74
C TYR A 68 -3.99 0.77 5.01
N ALA A 69 -3.03 0.12 5.65
CA ALA A 69 -3.27 -0.66 6.86
C ALA A 69 -2.06 -0.57 7.77
N THR A 70 -2.28 -0.71 9.08
CA THR A 70 -1.18 -0.77 10.04
C THR A 70 -0.32 -2.01 9.80
N TRP A 71 0.97 -1.89 10.08
CA TRP A 71 1.88 -3.02 10.19
C TRP A 71 2.23 -3.25 11.67
N PRO A 72 2.22 -4.50 12.19
CA PRO A 72 1.91 -5.78 11.53
C PRO A 72 0.43 -6.19 11.54
N GLU A 73 -0.44 -5.43 12.18
CA GLU A 73 -1.79 -5.89 12.52
C GLU A 73 -2.78 -5.88 11.34
N MET A 74 -2.43 -5.23 10.23
CA MET A 74 -3.27 -5.06 9.04
C MET A 74 -4.63 -4.42 9.38
N GLN A 75 -4.65 -3.43 10.28
CA GLN A 75 -5.87 -2.74 10.70
C GLN A 75 -6.07 -1.43 9.95
N GLY A 76 -7.33 -1.06 9.71
CA GLY A 76 -7.71 0.25 9.18
C GLY A 76 -7.53 1.37 10.21
N TYR A 77 -7.93 2.57 9.82
CA TYR A 77 -7.93 3.72 10.71
C TYR A 77 -8.91 3.53 11.87
N SER A 78 -8.47 3.87 13.07
CA SER A 78 -9.24 3.91 14.31
C SER A 78 -8.73 5.04 15.19
N ASP A 79 -9.43 5.37 16.27
CA ASP A 79 -8.94 6.37 17.22
C ASP A 79 -7.66 5.89 17.94
N GLU A 80 -7.56 4.58 18.20
CA GLU A 80 -6.39 3.94 18.82
C GLU A 80 -5.16 3.96 17.90
N THR A 81 -5.37 3.78 16.58
CA THR A 81 -4.28 3.72 15.59
C THR A 81 -3.99 5.06 14.93
N ARG A 82 -4.77 6.12 15.21
CA ARG A 82 -4.68 7.47 14.62
C ARG A 82 -3.25 8.00 14.46
N ASN A 83 -2.42 7.85 15.49
CA ASN A 83 -1.05 8.36 15.47
C ASN A 83 -0.19 7.69 14.38
N ARG A 84 -0.42 6.41 14.06
CA ARG A 84 0.31 5.72 12.98
C ARG A 84 -0.06 6.25 11.59
N PHE A 85 -1.30 6.74 11.43
CA PHE A 85 -1.79 7.29 10.15
C PHE A 85 -1.43 8.77 9.95
N ASN A 86 -1.28 9.52 11.04
CA ASN A 86 -1.03 10.95 11.00
C ASN A 86 0.46 11.32 11.13
N ASP A 87 1.29 10.43 11.66
CA ASP A 87 2.71 10.67 11.87
C ASP A 87 3.55 10.25 10.66
N VAL A 88 3.84 11.21 9.79
CA VAL A 88 4.68 11.01 8.59
C VAL A 88 6.13 10.64 8.90
N THR A 89 6.57 10.75 10.15
CA THR A 89 7.93 10.38 10.57
C THR A 89 8.04 8.89 10.90
N ARG A 90 6.91 8.21 11.16
CA ARG A 90 6.86 6.76 11.40
C ARG A 90 6.63 6.00 10.11
N THR A 91 7.72 5.64 9.45
CA THR A 91 7.65 5.09 8.10
C THR A 91 7.44 3.57 8.04
N ASP A 92 7.63 2.90 9.17
CA ASP A 92 7.48 1.46 9.36
C ASP A 92 6.09 1.06 9.92
N GLY A 93 5.20 2.02 10.14
CA GLY A 93 3.90 1.79 10.79
C GLY A 93 2.76 1.40 9.86
N LEU A 94 2.91 1.58 8.55
CA LEU A 94 1.85 1.38 7.56
C LEU A 94 2.35 0.63 6.32
N LEU A 95 1.46 -0.17 5.73
CA LEU A 95 1.57 -0.66 4.37
C LEU A 95 0.55 0.05 3.48
N PHE A 96 0.93 0.34 2.24
CA PHE A 96 0.06 0.93 1.23
C PHE A 96 -0.21 -0.09 0.14
N LEU A 97 -1.47 -0.36 -0.17
CA LEU A 97 -1.89 -1.32 -1.17
C LEU A 97 -2.73 -0.60 -2.23
N GLN A 98 -2.47 -0.87 -3.50
CA GLN A 98 -3.34 -0.49 -4.60
C GLN A 98 -3.82 -1.78 -5.26
N ILE A 99 -5.13 -1.98 -5.26
CA ILE A 99 -5.76 -3.12 -5.94
C ILE A 99 -6.41 -2.60 -7.21
N SER A 100 -6.07 -3.20 -8.35
CA SER A 100 -6.59 -2.83 -9.67
C SER A 100 -6.75 -4.07 -10.54
N GLN A 101 -7.42 -3.91 -11.67
CA GLN A 101 -7.48 -4.97 -12.67
C GLN A 101 -6.08 -5.26 -13.24
N SER A 102 -5.79 -6.52 -13.48
CA SER A 102 -4.53 -6.94 -14.06
C SER A 102 -4.46 -6.55 -15.54
N THR A 103 -3.43 -5.79 -15.91
CA THR A 103 -3.13 -5.45 -17.31
C THR A 103 -1.91 -6.18 -17.86
N MET A 104 -1.21 -6.93 -17.00
CA MET A 104 0.00 -7.69 -17.33
C MET A 104 -0.20 -9.16 -16.96
N SER A 105 0.38 -10.07 -17.75
CA SER A 105 0.29 -11.51 -17.48
C SER A 105 1.24 -12.01 -16.38
N ARG A 106 2.17 -11.16 -15.93
CA ARG A 106 3.21 -11.52 -14.96
C ARG A 106 3.32 -10.44 -13.89
N ASP A 107 3.40 -10.89 -12.64
CA ASP A 107 3.71 -10.07 -11.48
C ASP A 107 5.19 -9.68 -11.42
N MET A 108 5.62 -9.01 -10.34
CA MET A 108 7.01 -8.59 -10.16
C MET A 108 7.98 -9.78 -10.23
N SER A 109 7.65 -10.88 -9.56
CA SER A 109 8.46 -12.11 -9.53
C SER A 109 8.62 -12.72 -10.92
N GLY A 110 7.51 -12.88 -11.65
CA GLY A 110 7.49 -13.44 -13.00
C GLY A 110 8.27 -12.60 -14.01
N ARG A 111 8.48 -11.31 -13.74
CA ARG A 111 9.25 -10.40 -14.59
C ARG A 111 10.75 -10.39 -14.29
N ILE A 112 11.21 -10.93 -13.15
CA ILE A 112 12.64 -10.94 -12.77
C ILE A 112 13.50 -11.65 -13.82
N GLY A 113 13.20 -12.92 -14.10
CA GLY A 113 13.96 -13.73 -15.06
C GLY A 113 13.97 -13.15 -16.48
N PRO A 114 12.80 -12.95 -17.12
CA PRO A 114 12.72 -12.58 -18.54
C PRO A 114 13.01 -11.10 -18.83
N ILE A 115 12.80 -10.18 -17.88
CA ILE A 115 12.91 -8.74 -18.12
C ILE A 115 14.07 -8.16 -17.31
N TYR A 116 14.04 -8.26 -15.97
CA TYR A 116 14.95 -7.50 -15.12
C TYR A 116 16.37 -8.05 -15.05
N ARG A 117 16.56 -9.37 -15.18
CA ARG A 117 17.88 -10.01 -15.09
C ARG A 117 18.89 -9.45 -16.08
N HIS A 118 18.44 -9.05 -17.27
CA HIS A 118 19.29 -8.46 -18.30
C HIS A 118 19.68 -7.00 -18.01
N LEU A 119 19.00 -6.36 -17.06
CA LEU A 119 19.20 -4.98 -16.64
C LEU A 119 20.04 -4.88 -15.35
N PHE A 120 20.39 -5.99 -14.71
CA PHE A 120 21.25 -5.99 -13.53
C PHE A 120 22.71 -5.67 -13.87
N GLU A 121 23.39 -4.97 -12.97
CA GLU A 121 24.78 -4.55 -13.07
C GLU A 121 25.61 -5.13 -11.93
N GLY A 122 26.82 -5.58 -12.29
CA GLY A 122 27.77 -6.15 -11.35
C GLY A 122 27.34 -7.51 -10.80
N ASN A 123 28.05 -7.93 -9.75
CA ASN A 123 27.72 -9.15 -9.03
C ASN A 123 26.62 -8.89 -8.00
N PRO A 124 25.69 -9.85 -7.81
CA PRO A 124 24.72 -9.77 -6.72
C PRO A 124 25.40 -9.70 -5.36
N SER A 125 24.80 -8.99 -4.42
CA SER A 125 25.27 -8.91 -3.04
C SER A 125 24.24 -9.46 -2.05
N VAL A 126 24.67 -9.71 -0.81
CA VAL A 126 23.78 -10.20 0.25
C VAL A 126 22.83 -9.06 0.68
N GLY A 127 21.53 -9.35 0.69
CA GLY A 127 20.48 -8.49 1.21
C GLY A 127 19.92 -8.96 2.56
N PRO A 128 19.01 -8.18 3.17
CA PRO A 128 18.41 -8.52 4.46
C PRO A 128 17.61 -9.82 4.42
N ALA A 129 17.58 -10.56 5.53
CA ALA A 129 16.71 -11.72 5.73
C ALA A 129 16.74 -12.77 4.58
N GLY A 130 17.94 -13.05 4.06
CA GLY A 130 18.16 -14.05 3.01
C GLY A 130 17.83 -13.57 1.59
N LEU A 131 17.61 -12.27 1.40
CA LEU A 131 17.48 -11.68 0.07
C LEU A 131 18.85 -11.55 -0.61
N THR A 132 18.81 -11.50 -1.93
CA THR A 132 19.93 -11.17 -2.81
C THR A 132 19.65 -9.81 -3.44
N ALA A 133 20.58 -8.87 -3.32
CA ALA A 133 20.46 -7.53 -3.87
C ALA A 133 21.09 -7.45 -5.27
N HIS A 134 20.39 -6.81 -6.19
CA HIS A 134 20.80 -6.60 -7.58
C HIS A 134 20.70 -5.12 -7.90
N ARG A 135 21.83 -4.52 -8.28
CA ARG A 135 21.85 -3.13 -8.75
C ARG A 135 21.42 -3.08 -10.21
N MET A 136 20.77 -1.99 -10.61
CA MET A 136 20.38 -1.76 -12.00
C MET A 136 21.52 -1.09 -12.77
N LYS A 137 21.68 -1.43 -14.05
CA LYS A 137 22.59 -0.75 -14.98
C LYS A 137 22.25 0.73 -15.05
N ALA A 138 23.27 1.57 -15.01
CA ALA A 138 23.13 2.99 -15.33
C ALA A 138 22.44 3.17 -16.70
N GLY A 139 21.43 4.05 -16.77
CA GLY A 139 20.68 4.32 -18.01
C GLY A 139 19.58 3.30 -18.37
N SER A 140 19.32 2.29 -17.52
CA SER A 140 18.23 1.30 -17.74
C SER A 140 16.81 1.86 -17.57
N GLY A 141 16.66 3.13 -17.18
CA GLY A 141 15.38 3.76 -16.83
C GLY A 141 14.94 3.51 -15.39
N TYR A 142 15.65 2.67 -14.63
CA TYR A 142 15.35 2.33 -13.23
C TYR A 142 16.16 3.15 -12.20
N GLY A 143 16.88 4.18 -12.66
CA GLY A 143 17.59 5.12 -11.78
C GLY A 143 18.49 4.44 -10.75
N ALA A 144 18.30 4.79 -9.48
CA ALA A 144 19.03 4.24 -8.33
C ALA A 144 18.30 3.06 -7.65
N GLU A 145 17.33 2.43 -8.33
CA GLU A 145 16.60 1.29 -7.77
C GLU A 145 17.52 0.07 -7.56
N ILE A 146 17.21 -0.67 -6.49
CA ILE A 146 17.82 -1.96 -6.17
C ILE A 146 16.71 -3.00 -6.14
N PHE A 147 16.92 -4.11 -6.85
CA PHE A 147 16.03 -5.25 -6.81
C PHE A 147 16.52 -6.23 -5.75
N PHE A 148 15.60 -6.70 -4.91
CA PHE A 148 15.86 -7.79 -3.98
C PHE A 148 15.10 -9.02 -4.42
N THR A 149 15.81 -10.14 -4.56
CA THR A 149 15.22 -11.43 -4.87
C THR A 149 15.47 -12.43 -3.74
N GLY A 150 14.51 -13.29 -3.45
CA GLY A 150 14.68 -14.34 -2.44
C GLY A 150 13.97 -15.62 -2.84
N PRO A 151 14.20 -16.72 -2.11
CA PRO A 151 13.37 -17.91 -2.26
C PRO A 151 11.89 -17.54 -2.07
N SER A 152 10.96 -18.32 -2.66
CA SER A 152 9.52 -18.02 -2.60
C SER A 152 9.07 -17.65 -1.19
N GLY A 153 8.39 -16.49 -1.07
CA GLY A 153 7.97 -15.91 0.20
C GLY A 153 6.83 -16.66 0.87
N THR A 154 6.07 -17.45 0.11
CA THR A 154 4.92 -18.22 0.58
C THR A 154 4.90 -19.62 -0.01
N ALA A 155 4.50 -20.61 0.79
CA ALA A 155 4.22 -21.95 0.28
C ALA A 155 2.99 -21.88 -0.66
N GLY A 156 3.23 -21.82 -1.97
CA GLY A 156 2.17 -21.83 -2.99
C GLY A 156 2.27 -20.76 -4.07
N THR A 157 3.13 -19.73 -3.92
CA THR A 157 3.44 -18.83 -5.04
C THR A 157 4.55 -19.44 -5.90
N ALA A 158 4.22 -19.69 -7.18
CA ALA A 158 5.17 -20.16 -8.17
C ALA A 158 6.14 -19.02 -8.55
N GLY A 159 7.31 -18.97 -7.90
CA GLY A 159 8.39 -18.06 -8.28
C GLY A 159 9.18 -17.53 -7.09
N ASP A 160 10.40 -17.06 -7.37
CA ASP A 160 11.23 -16.37 -6.40
C ASP A 160 10.57 -15.05 -5.99
N TYR A 161 10.65 -14.67 -4.70
CA TYR A 161 10.23 -13.34 -4.26
C TYR A 161 11.05 -12.27 -4.97
N GLY A 162 10.41 -11.18 -5.39
CA GLY A 162 11.05 -10.04 -6.07
C GLY A 162 10.41 -8.73 -5.65
N VAL A 163 11.20 -7.81 -5.11
CA VAL A 163 10.78 -6.46 -4.74
C VAL A 163 11.79 -5.45 -5.26
N ARG A 164 11.33 -4.29 -5.71
CA ARG A 164 12.22 -3.17 -6.06
C ARG A 164 12.14 -2.12 -4.97
N CYS A 165 13.28 -1.53 -4.63
CA CYS A 165 13.37 -0.50 -3.61
C CYS A 165 14.28 0.65 -4.05
N ILE A 166 13.97 1.86 -3.59
CA ILE A 166 14.91 2.98 -3.56
C ILE A 166 15.40 3.09 -2.12
N LEU A 167 16.66 2.73 -1.87
CA LEU A 167 17.21 2.82 -0.52
C LEU A 167 17.66 4.26 -0.23
N PRO A 168 17.26 4.83 0.92
CA PRO A 168 17.73 6.14 1.31
C PRO A 168 19.23 6.09 1.67
N GLU A 169 19.91 7.23 1.57
CA GLU A 169 21.32 7.35 1.99
C GLU A 169 21.50 7.10 3.50
N ARG A 170 20.49 7.42 4.30
CA ARG A 170 20.44 7.20 5.74
C ARG A 170 19.09 6.64 6.15
N ALA A 171 19.07 5.77 7.16
CA ALA A 171 17.85 5.10 7.61
C ALA A 171 16.75 6.08 8.05
N GLU A 172 17.12 7.22 8.64
CA GLU A 172 16.18 8.27 9.07
C GLU A 172 15.45 8.97 7.91
N LEU A 173 15.94 8.81 6.68
CA LEU A 173 15.33 9.36 5.47
C LEU A 173 14.42 8.34 4.76
N ALA A 174 14.27 7.14 5.30
CA ALA A 174 13.35 6.13 4.75
C ALA A 174 11.93 6.66 4.73
N THR A 175 11.18 6.35 3.67
CA THR A 175 9.77 6.71 3.51
C THR A 175 8.90 5.47 3.62
N SER A 176 7.60 5.63 3.85
CA SER A 176 6.69 4.47 3.93
C SER A 176 6.43 3.78 2.57
N ALA A 177 7.13 4.19 1.51
CA ALA A 177 6.92 3.71 0.14
C ALA A 177 8.23 3.45 -0.63
N ASP A 178 9.34 3.26 0.08
CA ASP A 178 10.67 3.00 -0.52
C ASP A 178 10.69 1.73 -1.37
N CYS A 179 10.02 0.68 -0.89
CA CYS A 179 9.93 -0.63 -1.52
C CYS A 179 8.56 -0.84 -2.13
N GLN A 180 8.50 -1.50 -3.29
CA GLN A 180 7.26 -1.82 -3.97
C GLN A 180 7.31 -3.16 -4.69
N ARG A 181 6.19 -3.88 -4.65
CA ARG A 181 5.99 -5.17 -5.30
C ARG A 181 4.54 -5.32 -5.70
N ASP A 182 4.32 -5.87 -6.89
CA ASP A 182 3.00 -6.30 -7.34
C ASP A 182 2.90 -7.82 -7.35
N VAL A 183 1.72 -8.33 -6.98
CA VAL A 183 1.34 -9.75 -6.94
C VAL A 183 -0.05 -9.92 -7.54
N HIS A 184 -0.31 -11.06 -8.19
CA HIS A 184 -1.66 -11.40 -8.62
C HIS A 184 -2.52 -11.86 -7.45
N ALA A 185 -3.82 -11.56 -7.51
CA ALA A 185 -4.83 -12.03 -6.56
C ALA A 185 -6.16 -12.22 -7.30
N GLY A 186 -7.11 -12.94 -6.68
CA GLY A 186 -8.42 -13.18 -7.30
C GLY A 186 -8.32 -13.86 -8.66
N GLN A 187 -9.26 -13.54 -9.55
CA GLN A 187 -9.25 -14.02 -10.93
C GLN A 187 -8.46 -13.10 -11.87
N ASP A 188 -8.57 -11.79 -11.68
CA ASP A 188 -8.04 -10.76 -12.57
C ASP A 188 -7.54 -9.52 -11.82
N LEU A 189 -7.12 -9.67 -10.56
CA LEU A 189 -6.55 -8.56 -9.79
C LEU A 189 -5.03 -8.57 -9.77
N VAL A 190 -4.48 -7.37 -9.64
CA VAL A 190 -3.12 -7.12 -9.23
C VAL A 190 -3.12 -6.24 -7.99
N VAL A 191 -2.29 -6.62 -7.01
CA VAL A 191 -2.10 -5.89 -5.76
C VAL A 191 -0.69 -5.32 -5.77
N LEU A 192 -0.56 -4.02 -6.01
CA LEU A 192 0.69 -3.29 -5.82
C LEU A 192 0.78 -2.83 -4.37
N TYR A 193 1.70 -3.40 -3.60
CA TYR A 193 1.93 -2.96 -2.23
C TYR A 193 3.28 -2.26 -2.08
N ARG A 194 3.30 -1.27 -1.17
CA ARG A 194 4.46 -0.44 -0.85
C ARG A 194 4.67 -0.35 0.64
N PHE A 195 5.94 -0.28 1.03
CA PHE A 195 6.36 -0.26 2.43
C PHE A 195 7.75 0.37 2.59
N SER A 196 8.10 0.74 3.82
CA SER A 196 9.42 1.31 4.13
C SER A 196 10.56 0.30 3.95
N SER A 197 11.70 0.79 3.47
CA SER A 197 12.91 -0.03 3.33
C SER A 197 13.39 -0.59 4.68
N GLN A 198 13.04 0.06 5.79
CA GLN A 198 13.32 -0.41 7.16
C GLN A 198 12.62 -1.75 7.47
N LEU A 199 11.52 -2.06 6.79
CA LEU A 199 10.77 -3.30 6.95
C LEU A 199 11.25 -4.43 6.03
N LEU A 200 12.30 -4.22 5.21
CA LEU A 200 12.87 -5.28 4.36
C LEU A 200 13.22 -6.57 5.12
N PRO A 201 13.73 -6.56 6.37
CA PRO A 201 13.96 -7.79 7.13
C PRO A 201 12.68 -8.62 7.38
N GLN A 202 11.50 -7.99 7.30
CA GLN A 202 10.18 -8.60 7.55
C GLN A 202 9.45 -8.95 6.24
N TRP A 203 10.13 -8.92 5.09
CA TRP A 203 9.53 -9.05 3.76
C TRP A 203 8.59 -10.26 3.60
N ARG A 204 8.94 -11.42 4.18
CA ARG A 204 8.10 -12.64 4.12
C ARG A 204 6.77 -12.43 4.82
N ALA A 205 6.81 -11.90 6.04
CA ALA A 205 5.64 -11.66 6.85
C ALA A 205 4.72 -10.62 6.18
N ILE A 206 5.30 -9.62 5.50
CA ILE A 206 4.55 -8.61 4.74
C ILE A 206 3.85 -9.24 3.53
N ASP A 207 4.58 -9.98 2.68
CA ASP A 207 4.03 -10.63 1.49
C ASP A 207 2.87 -11.57 1.89
N GLU A 208 3.08 -12.37 2.93
CA GLU A 208 2.05 -13.23 3.54
C GLU A 208 0.82 -12.46 4.04
N ALA A 209 1.04 -11.39 4.80
CA ALA A 209 -0.06 -10.62 5.39
C ALA A 209 -0.88 -9.89 4.33
N VAL A 210 -0.23 -9.36 3.29
CA VAL A 210 -0.89 -8.73 2.14
C VAL A 210 -1.76 -9.74 1.40
N LEU A 211 -1.19 -10.91 1.05
CA LEU A 211 -1.94 -11.96 0.34
C LEU A 211 -3.13 -12.46 1.16
N ARG A 212 -2.95 -12.74 2.46
CA ARG A 212 -4.04 -13.13 3.37
C ARG A 212 -5.09 -12.05 3.51
N PHE A 213 -4.67 -10.78 3.62
CA PHE A 213 -5.59 -9.66 3.74
C PHE A 213 -6.47 -9.58 2.50
N VAL A 214 -5.90 -9.58 1.30
CA VAL A 214 -6.68 -9.46 0.06
C VAL A 214 -7.59 -10.67 -0.16
N GLU A 215 -7.09 -11.89 0.06
CA GLU A 215 -7.91 -13.10 -0.04
C GLU A 215 -9.13 -13.05 0.88
N ALA A 216 -8.97 -12.55 2.11
CA ALA A 216 -10.07 -12.42 3.07
C ALA A 216 -11.12 -11.36 2.67
N LYS A 217 -10.81 -10.48 1.71
CA LYS A 217 -11.74 -9.45 1.21
C LYS A 217 -12.43 -9.86 -0.09
N LEU A 218 -11.98 -10.93 -0.75
CA LEU A 218 -12.63 -11.44 -1.95
C LEU A 218 -13.98 -12.08 -1.59
N VAL A 219 -15.02 -11.72 -2.35
CA VAL A 219 -16.34 -12.34 -2.28
C VAL A 219 -16.37 -13.42 -3.36
N ARG A 220 -16.52 -14.69 -2.94
CA ARG A 220 -16.67 -15.85 -3.82
C ARG A 220 -18.12 -16.11 -4.17
#